data_AF-A0A920PL43-F1
#
_entry.id   AF-A0A920PL43-F1
#
_cell.length_a   1.000
_cell.length_b   1.000
_cell.length_c   1.000
_cell.angle_alpha   90.00
_cell.angle_beta   90.00
_cell.angle_gamma   90.00
#
_symmetry.space_group_name_H-M   'P 1'
#
loop_
_entity.id
_entity.type
_entity.pdbx_description
1 polymer ?
#
loop_
_entity_poly.entity_id
_entity_poly.type
_entity_poly.pdbx_seq_one_letter_code
_entity_poly.pdbx_strand_id
1 'polypeptide(L)'
;MVTVIPARRWMNAPVIIESAHSRFPVTGGDRDTVLGILLAKDLLRHLRENGTITYPGKGVRPAVFIPESKRLNVLLQEFRASRNHMAIVVDE
;
A
#
# COMPACT_ATOMS: atom_id res chain seq x y z
N MET A 1 12.45 -0.89 -5.03
CA MET A 1 11.56 0.24 -5.39
C MET A 1 10.16 -0.12 -4.92
N VAL A 2 9.38 0.82 -4.36
CA VAL A 2 7.98 0.60 -3.96
C VAL A 2 7.09 1.36 -4.94
N THR A 3 5.99 0.74 -5.38
CA THR A 3 4.98 1.41 -6.21
C THR A 3 3.91 2.02 -5.33
N VAL A 4 3.67 3.32 -5.52
CA VAL A 4 2.64 4.10 -4.80
C VAL A 4 1.46 4.34 -5.72
N ILE A 5 0.24 4.22 -5.19
CA ILE A 5 -0.99 4.34 -5.95
C ILE A 5 -1.77 5.57 -5.45
N PRO A 6 -2.09 6.54 -6.30
CA PRO A 6 -2.94 7.64 -5.89
C PRO A 6 -4.38 7.16 -5.71
N ALA A 7 -5.10 7.66 -4.71
CA ALA A 7 -6.52 7.41 -4.48
C ALA A 7 -7.40 8.13 -5.53
N ARG A 8 -7.23 7.77 -6.80
CA ARG A 8 -7.92 8.36 -7.95
C ARG A 8 -8.74 7.29 -8.66
N ARG A 9 -9.80 7.71 -9.35
CA ARG A 9 -10.73 6.83 -10.06
C ARG A 9 -10.03 5.80 -10.97
N TRP A 10 -8.96 6.20 -11.63
CA TRP A 10 -8.23 5.39 -12.61
C TRP A 10 -6.82 5.07 -12.13
N MET A 11 -6.40 3.81 -12.31
CA MET A 11 -5.08 3.33 -11.93
C MET A 11 -4.31 2.87 -13.18
N ASN A 12 -2.99 3.06 -13.17
CA ASN A 12 -2.14 2.63 -14.27
C ASN A 12 -1.85 1.12 -14.14
N ALA A 13 -2.70 0.31 -14.78
CA ALA A 13 -2.64 -1.16 -14.72
C ALA A 13 -1.26 -1.74 -15.12
N PRO A 14 -0.61 -1.31 -16.21
CA PRO A 14 0.76 -1.72 -16.54
C PRO A 14 1.73 -1.56 -15.38
N VAL A 15 1.78 -0.38 -14.75
CA VAL A 15 2.70 -0.09 -13.63
C VAL A 15 2.48 -1.05 -12.45
N ILE A 16 1.22 -1.36 -12.15
CA ILE A 16 0.87 -2.28 -11.05
C ILE A 16 1.35 -3.69 -11.37
N ILE A 17 1.10 -4.18 -12.59
CA ILE A 17 1.45 -5.53 -13.03
C ILE A 17 2.97 -5.68 -13.11
N GLU A 18 3.66 -4.74 -13.75
CA GLU A 18 5.12 -4.75 -13.93
C GLU A 18 5.89 -4.65 -12.61
N SER A 19 5.34 -3.94 -11.62
CA SER A 19 5.98 -3.82 -10.31
C SER A 19 6.08 -5.14 -9.54
N ALA A 20 5.21 -6.12 -9.86
CA ALA A 20 5.09 -7.41 -9.18
C ALA A 20 4.97 -7.31 -7.63
N HIS A 21 4.47 -6.19 -7.10
CA HIS A 21 4.31 -6.00 -5.66
C HIS A 21 2.99 -6.53 -5.14
N SER A 22 2.99 -7.07 -3.92
CA SER A 22 1.77 -7.55 -3.27
C SER A 22 1.01 -6.46 -2.51
N ARG A 23 1.67 -5.34 -2.20
CA ARG A 23 1.16 -4.26 -1.33
C ARG A 23 1.57 -2.92 -1.91
N PHE A 24 0.62 -1.98 -1.89
CA PHE A 24 0.79 -0.66 -2.47
C PHE A 24 0.34 0.41 -1.46
N PRO A 25 1.21 1.36 -1.07
CA PRO A 25 0.76 2.54 -0.35
C PRO A 25 -0.22 3.34 -1.20
N VAL A 26 -1.31 3.79 -0.58
CA VAL A 26 -2.34 4.62 -1.21
C VAL A 26 -2.20 6.05 -0.72
N THR A 27 -2.15 7.04 -1.62
CA THR A 27 -2.02 8.46 -1.23
C THR A 27 -3.24 9.30 -1.54
N GLY A 28 -3.46 10.35 -0.73
CA GLY A 28 -4.68 11.17 -0.71
C GLY A 28 -4.70 12.39 -1.63
N GLY A 29 -3.75 12.52 -2.56
CA GLY A 29 -3.72 13.62 -3.54
C GLY A 29 -2.34 14.23 -3.70
N ASP A 30 -1.59 14.32 -2.61
CA ASP A 30 -0.14 14.54 -2.56
C ASP A 30 0.61 13.20 -2.36
N ARG A 31 1.94 13.23 -2.35
CA ARG A 31 2.77 12.03 -2.07
C ARG A 31 3.06 11.84 -0.58
N ASP A 32 2.87 12.88 0.21
CA ASP A 32 3.27 12.92 1.62
C ASP A 32 2.17 12.36 2.54
N THR A 33 0.92 12.37 2.07
CA THR A 33 -0.26 11.86 2.77
C THR A 33 -0.56 10.44 2.32
N VAL A 34 -0.03 9.45 3.05
CA VAL A 34 -0.40 8.04 2.89
C VAL A 34 -1.70 7.76 3.65
N LEU A 35 -2.75 7.38 2.92
CA LEU A 35 -4.06 7.01 3.48
C LEU A 35 -4.07 5.57 4.04
N GLY A 36 -3.17 4.72 3.57
CA GLY A 36 -3.08 3.32 3.99
C GLY A 36 -2.42 2.42 2.96
N ILE A 37 -2.66 1.12 3.08
CA ILE A 37 -2.10 0.08 2.21
C ILE A 37 -3.21 -0.69 1.49
N LEU A 38 -3.07 -0.87 0.18
CA LEU A 38 -3.92 -1.72 -0.63
C LEU A 38 -3.19 -3.01 -1.03
N LEU A 39 -3.88 -4.15 -1.01
CA LEU A 39 -3.32 -5.42 -1.45
C LEU A 39 -3.59 -5.66 -2.94
N ALA A 40 -2.60 -6.19 -3.66
CA ALA A 40 -2.73 -6.52 -5.08
C ALA A 40 -3.93 -7.44 -5.37
N LYS A 41 -4.19 -8.43 -4.49
CA LYS A 41 -5.31 -9.36 -4.63
C LYS A 41 -6.68 -8.68 -4.59
N ASP A 42 -6.80 -7.55 -3.90
CA ASP A 42 -8.05 -6.79 -3.83
C ASP A 42 -8.31 -6.07 -5.16
N LEU A 43 -7.25 -5.67 -5.87
CA LEU A 43 -7.34 -5.17 -7.24
C LEU A 43 -7.77 -6.25 -8.24
N LEU A 44 -7.29 -7.49 -8.08
CA LEU A 44 -7.71 -8.62 -8.93
C LEU A 44 -9.21 -8.91 -8.79
N ARG A 45 -9.75 -8.82 -7.56
CA ARG A 45 -11.18 -8.96 -7.33
C ARG A 45 -11.95 -7.86 -8.07
N HIS A 46 -11.47 -6.62 -7.97
CA HIS A 46 -12.10 -5.48 -8.61
C HIS A 46 -12.04 -5.55 -10.15
N LEU A 47 -10.92 -6.02 -10.70
CA LEU A 47 -10.75 -6.29 -12.13
C LEU A 47 -11.78 -7.32 -12.62
N ARG A 48 -11.98 -8.40 -11.86
CA ARG A 48 -12.97 -9.42 -12.21
C ARG A 48 -14.40 -8.87 -12.21
N GLU A 49 -14.72 -7.94 -11.31
CA GLU A 49 -16.07 -7.36 -11.17
C GLU A 49 -16.34 -6.26 -12.20
N ASN A 50 -15.35 -5.42 -12.52
CA ASN A 50 -15.55 -4.20 -13.32
C ASN A 50 -14.85 -4.21 -14.69
N GLY A 51 -14.10 -5.27 -15.01
CA GLY A 51 -13.35 -5.39 -16.27
C GLY A 51 -12.14 -4.46 -16.38
N THR A 52 -11.85 -3.65 -15.37
CA THR A 52 -10.72 -2.72 -15.34
C THR A 52 -10.13 -2.58 -13.94
N ILE A 53 -8.85 -2.21 -13.85
CA ILE A 53 -8.18 -1.90 -12.58
C ILE A 53 -8.45 -0.43 -12.24
N THR A 54 -9.45 -0.22 -11.39
CA THR A 54 -9.76 1.09 -10.79
C THR A 54 -9.53 1.08 -9.30
N TYR A 55 -9.38 2.27 -8.70
CA TYR A 55 -9.28 2.38 -7.26
C TYR A 55 -10.58 1.90 -6.61
N PRO A 56 -10.53 0.88 -5.73
CA PRO A 56 -11.75 0.26 -5.23
C PRO A 56 -12.52 1.12 -4.22
N GLY A 57 -11.94 2.21 -3.71
CA GLY A 57 -12.56 3.09 -2.70
C GLY A 57 -12.68 2.45 -1.30
N LYS A 58 -12.71 1.11 -1.23
CA LYS A 58 -12.80 0.29 -0.03
C LYS A 58 -11.66 -0.72 -0.01
N GLY A 59 -11.34 -1.25 1.17
CA GLY A 59 -10.29 -2.26 1.34
C GLY A 59 -8.88 -1.68 1.52
N VAL A 60 -8.74 -0.35 1.56
CA VAL A 60 -7.53 0.29 2.07
C VAL A 60 -7.42 -0.03 3.56
N ARG A 61 -6.31 -0.67 3.92
CA ARG A 61 -6.01 -1.08 5.29
C ARG A 61 -5.18 0.01 5.98
N PRO A 62 -5.32 0.21 7.29
CA PRO A 62 -4.46 1.15 8.02
C PRO A 62 -2.97 0.83 7.77
N ALA A 63 -2.20 1.87 7.46
CA ALA A 63 -0.75 1.77 7.40
C ALA A 63 -0.17 1.86 8.82
N VAL A 64 0.87 1.10 9.09
CA VAL A 64 1.69 1.27 10.28
C VAL A 64 2.76 2.30 9.95
N PHE A 65 2.80 3.40 10.69
CA PHE A 65 3.82 4.43 10.57
C PHE A 65 4.90 4.21 11.63
N ILE A 66 6.15 4.32 11.23
CA ILE A 66 7.30 4.19 12.12
C ILE A 66 8.29 5.33 11.87
N PRO A 67 9.01 5.79 12.89
CA PRO A 67 10.07 6.76 12.68
C PRO A 67 11.29 6.11 12.03
N GLU A 68 12.09 6.91 11.30
CA GLU A 68 13.36 6.47 10.72
C GLU A 68 14.32 5.94 11.80
N SER A 69 14.28 6.53 12.99
CA SER A 69 15.10 6.15 14.15
C SER A 69 14.78 4.76 14.74
N LYS A 70 13.68 4.11 14.31
CA LYS A 70 13.24 2.83 14.89
C LYS A 70 14.23 1.70 14.59
N ARG A 71 14.71 1.04 15.64
CA ARG A 71 15.63 -0.10 15.51
C ARG A 71 14.99 -1.27 14.76
N LEU A 72 15.72 -1.80 13.76
CA LEU A 72 15.26 -2.90 12.91
C LEU A 72 14.85 -4.16 13.68
N ASN A 73 15.59 -4.54 14.73
CA ASN A 73 15.29 -5.73 15.53
C ASN A 73 13.96 -5.61 16.28
N VAL A 74 13.61 -4.39 16.73
CA VAL A 74 12.32 -4.09 17.37
C VAL A 74 11.20 -4.16 16.33
N LEU A 75 11.40 -3.53 15.17
CA LEU A 75 10.44 -3.58 14.07
C LEU A 75 10.14 -5.01 13.61
N LEU A 76 11.17 -5.86 13.49
CA LEU A 76 11.02 -7.25 13.10
C LEU A 76 10.19 -8.05 14.12
N GLN A 77 10.39 -7.82 15.42
CA GLN A 77 9.58 -8.45 16.47
C GLN A 77 8.10 -8.02 16.37
N GLU A 78 7.85 -6.72 16.15
CA GLU A 78 6.49 -6.20 15.96
C GLU A 78 5.80 -6.76 14.71
N PHE A 79 6.51 -6.86 13.59
CA PHE A 79 5.97 -7.45 12.35
C PHE A 79 5.56 -8.91 12.56
N ARG A 80 6.38 -9.69 13.26
CA ARG A 80 6.04 -11.08 13.60
C ARG A 80 4.83 -11.18 14.51
N ALA A 81 4.74 -10.32 15.53
CA ALA A 81 3.63 -10.32 16.50
C ALA A 81 2.30 -9.87 15.87
N SER A 82 2.34 -8.79 15.09
CA SER A 82 1.15 -8.19 14.46
C SER A 82 0.73 -8.84 13.14
N ARG A 83 1.57 -9.74 12.59
CA ARG A 83 1.42 -10.29 11.23
C ARG A 83 1.34 -9.19 10.17
N ASN A 84 2.06 -8.10 10.39
CA ASN A 84 2.25 -7.02 9.43
C ASN A 84 3.51 -7.27 8.61
N HIS A 85 3.44 -6.90 7.33
CA HIS A 85 4.51 -7.16 6.35
C HIS A 85 4.98 -5.87 5.67
N MET A 86 4.49 -4.71 6.11
CA MET A 86 4.79 -3.40 5.55
C MET A 86 4.54 -2.34 6.61
N ALA A 87 5.43 -1.35 6.67
CA ALA A 87 5.27 -0.11 7.41
C ALA A 87 5.72 1.04 6.51
N ILE A 88 5.25 2.25 6.84
CA ILE A 88 5.65 3.50 6.21
C ILE A 88 6.62 4.18 7.17
N VAL A 89 7.82 4.48 6.69
CA VAL A 89 8.80 5.27 7.45
C VAL A 89 8.45 6.74 7.28
N VAL A 90 8.40 7.47 8.38
CA VAL A 90 8.27 8.93 8.39
C VAL A 90 9.59 9.55 8.84
N ASP A 91 9.96 10.64 8.18
CA ASP A 91 11.04 11.52 8.61
C ASP A 91 10.53 12.33 9.82
N GLU A 92 11.35 12.41 10.87
CA GLU A 92 11.05 13.12 12.12
C GLU A 92 11.86 14.41 12.23
#